data_AF-A0A091SBR8-F1
#
_entry.id   AF-A0A091SBR8-F1
#
_cell.length_a   1.000
_cell.length_b   1.000
_cell.length_c   1.000
_cell.angle_alpha   90.00
_cell.angle_beta   90.00
_cell.angle_gamma   90.00
#
_symmetry.space_group_name_H-M   'P 1'
#
loop_
_entity.id
_entity.type
_entity.pdbx_description
1 polymer ?
#
loop_
_entity_poly.entity_id
_entity_poly.type
_entity_poly.pdbx_seq_one_letter_code
_entity_poly.pdbx_strand_id
1 'polypeptide(L)'
;TFQICGESQKNVDATECWIKDLILKEQFENTISDELIENFDEREIDILTDLQRRKHVTIQLEDKLSPPLIKISGISRDVYFVTVEVQKMIQKIKDTEEERSKAELVYNLVEWRYPGNDDSFVAFDKLTNMQLEDAKIAKKPHLPVKINKKNYQVNLNTLKATDNQGKTINIQRVPKNEDMQSVELPAQWKDMQGQPVKVVNLKPTHQEYLEVQNRFKKTCPTFVIEKVKSY
;
A
#
# COMPACT_ATOMS: atom_id res chain seq x y z
N THR A 1 -5.95 34.84 -36.12
CA THR A 1 -5.99 36.23 -35.61
C THR A 1 -7.34 36.47 -34.97
N PHE A 2 -7.36 36.94 -33.72
CA PHE A 2 -8.61 37.32 -33.04
C PHE A 2 -8.81 38.83 -33.24
N GLN A 3 -10.02 39.26 -33.62
CA GLN A 3 -10.35 40.65 -33.88
C GLN A 3 -11.63 41.01 -33.13
N ILE A 4 -11.64 42.18 -32.48
CA ILE A 4 -12.81 42.75 -31.83
C ILE A 4 -13.25 43.96 -32.65
N CYS A 5 -14.45 43.92 -33.20
CA CYS A 5 -15.03 45.01 -33.99
C CYS A 5 -16.27 45.56 -33.28
N GLY A 6 -16.41 46.88 -33.22
CA GLY A 6 -17.54 47.52 -32.56
C GLY A 6 -17.80 48.92 -33.11
N GLU A 7 -19.00 49.44 -32.82
CA GLU A 7 -19.47 50.75 -33.33
C GLU A 7 -18.66 51.95 -32.82
N SER A 8 -17.88 51.79 -31.74
CA SER A 8 -16.97 52.80 -31.21
C SER A 8 -15.76 52.18 -30.53
N GLN A 9 -14.65 52.92 -30.44
CA GLN A 9 -13.45 52.48 -29.71
C GLN A 9 -13.75 52.13 -28.25
N LYS A 10 -14.61 52.92 -27.59
CA LYS A 10 -15.04 52.66 -26.21
C LYS A 10 -15.70 51.28 -26.05
N ASN A 11 -16.52 50.86 -27.02
CA ASN A 11 -17.18 49.55 -26.99
C ASN A 11 -16.16 48.41 -27.20
N VAL A 12 -15.17 48.63 -28.08
CA VAL A 12 -14.07 47.69 -28.32
C VAL A 12 -13.24 47.51 -27.05
N ASP A 13 -12.80 48.61 -26.42
CA ASP A 13 -11.99 48.58 -25.19
C ASP A 13 -12.74 47.92 -24.03
N ALA A 14 -14.02 48.25 -23.86
CA ALA A 14 -14.86 47.64 -22.82
C ALA A 14 -15.00 46.12 -23.03
N THR A 15 -15.18 45.68 -24.28
CA THR A 15 -15.27 44.26 -24.63
C THR A 15 -13.93 43.55 -24.42
N GLU A 16 -12.81 44.17 -24.81
CA GLU A 16 -11.47 43.62 -24.57
C GLU A 16 -11.19 43.43 -23.08
N CYS A 17 -11.49 44.44 -22.25
CA CYS A 17 -11.36 44.36 -20.80
C CYS A 17 -12.24 43.26 -20.21
N TRP A 18 -13.49 43.15 -20.66
CA TRP A 18 -14.41 42.09 -20.21
C TRP A 18 -13.90 40.69 -20.55
N ILE A 19 -13.38 40.47 -21.77
CA ILE A 19 -12.80 39.19 -22.17
C ILE A 19 -11.55 38.86 -21.33
N LYS A 20 -10.67 39.83 -21.11
CA LYS A 20 -9.47 39.64 -20.26
C LYS A 20 -9.86 39.27 -18.82
N ASP A 21 -10.82 39.97 -18.24
CA ASP A 21 -11.34 39.68 -16.90
C ASP A 21 -11.96 38.28 -16.83
N LEU A 22 -12.72 37.86 -17.86
CA LEU A 22 -13.27 36.52 -17.94
C LEU A 22 -12.17 35.44 -17.98
N ILE A 23 -11.15 35.62 -18.81
CA ILE A 23 -10.02 34.68 -18.92
C ILE A 23 -9.28 34.59 -17.58
N LEU A 24 -9.00 35.73 -16.94
CA LEU A 24 -8.31 35.76 -15.65
C LEU A 24 -9.13 35.12 -14.53
N LYS A 25 -10.45 35.31 -14.52
CA LYS A 25 -11.36 34.68 -13.55
C LYS A 25 -11.48 33.17 -13.73
N GLU A 26 -11.31 32.67 -14.95
CA GLU A 26 -11.33 31.23 -15.21
C GLU A 26 -9.98 30.54 -14.95
N GLN A 27 -8.88 31.30 -14.84
CA GLN A 27 -7.59 30.74 -14.42
C GLN A 27 -7.67 30.26 -12.98
N PHE A 28 -7.22 29.03 -12.77
CA PHE A 28 -7.20 28.39 -11.48
C PHE A 28 -5.92 27.60 -11.32
N GLU A 29 -5.53 27.43 -10.07
CA GLU A 29 -4.35 26.67 -9.69
C GLU A 29 -4.72 25.77 -8.53
N ASN A 30 -4.31 24.52 -8.61
CA ASN A 30 -4.49 23.55 -7.56
C ASN A 30 -3.20 22.80 -7.29
N THR A 31 -3.08 22.32 -6.05
CA THR A 31 -1.87 21.71 -5.54
C THR A 31 -2.23 20.42 -4.81
N ILE A 32 -1.55 19.34 -5.15
CA ILE A 32 -1.67 18.04 -4.49
C ILE A 32 -0.34 17.73 -3.84
N SER A 33 -0.36 17.42 -2.55
CA SER A 33 0.84 17.05 -1.80
C SER A 33 0.60 15.71 -1.11
N ASP A 34 1.46 14.74 -1.41
CA ASP A 34 1.35 13.35 -0.94
C ASP A 34 2.72 12.67 -1.03
N GLU A 35 3.10 11.90 -0.02
CA GLU A 35 4.38 11.17 0.03
C GLU A 35 4.48 10.14 -1.11
N LEU A 36 3.36 9.57 -1.58
CA LEU A 36 3.36 8.57 -2.64
C LEU A 36 3.74 9.13 -4.01
N ILE A 37 3.81 10.45 -4.17
CA ILE A 37 4.28 11.11 -5.38
C ILE A 37 5.77 10.77 -5.65
N GLU A 38 6.56 10.51 -4.60
CA GLU A 38 7.95 10.01 -4.73
C GLU A 38 8.03 8.67 -5.49
N ASN A 39 6.95 7.89 -5.49
CA ASN A 39 6.90 6.57 -6.13
C ASN A 39 6.44 6.61 -7.60
N PHE A 40 6.23 7.80 -8.18
CA PHE A 40 5.81 7.92 -9.58
C PHE A 40 6.94 7.47 -10.51
N ASP A 41 6.69 6.43 -11.31
CA ASP A 41 7.64 5.93 -12.30
C ASP A 41 7.39 6.54 -13.69
N GLU A 42 8.16 6.12 -14.69
CA GLU A 42 8.02 6.60 -16.08
C GLU A 42 6.57 6.55 -16.59
N ARG A 43 5.78 5.55 -16.18
CA ARG A 43 4.38 5.40 -16.58
C ARG A 43 3.51 6.50 -15.99
N GLU A 44 3.67 6.81 -14.70
CA GLU A 44 2.94 7.89 -14.07
C GLU A 44 3.33 9.25 -14.69
N ILE A 45 4.62 9.47 -14.97
CA ILE A 45 5.11 10.69 -15.65
C ILE A 45 4.54 10.82 -17.08
N ASP A 46 4.46 9.72 -17.83
CA ASP A 46 3.84 9.69 -19.16
C ASP A 46 2.34 10.04 -19.10
N ILE A 47 1.63 9.54 -18.09
CA ILE A 47 0.21 9.88 -17.85
C ILE A 47 0.06 11.38 -17.55
N LEU A 48 0.91 11.95 -16.69
CA LEU A 48 0.90 13.39 -16.39
C LEU A 48 1.16 14.22 -17.66
N THR A 49 2.15 13.82 -18.47
CA THR A 49 2.49 14.49 -19.73
C THR A 49 1.33 14.46 -20.72
N ASP A 50 0.64 13.32 -20.83
CA ASP A 50 -0.53 13.18 -21.68
C ASP A 50 -1.73 14.01 -21.16
N LEU A 51 -1.97 14.04 -19.85
CA LEU A 51 -3.00 14.88 -19.23
C LEU A 51 -2.76 16.36 -19.50
N GLN A 52 -1.52 16.83 -19.28
CA GLN A 52 -1.09 18.19 -19.59
C GLN A 52 -1.41 18.56 -21.05
N ARG A 53 -1.04 17.70 -22.02
CA ARG A 53 -1.31 17.92 -23.45
C ARG A 53 -2.80 17.95 -23.76
N ARG A 54 -3.57 16.98 -23.28
CA ARG A 54 -5.01 16.85 -23.63
C ARG A 54 -5.88 17.91 -22.98
N LYS A 55 -5.49 18.41 -21.81
CA LYS A 55 -6.27 19.35 -21.00
C LYS A 55 -5.73 20.78 -21.03
N HIS A 56 -4.65 21.03 -21.77
CA HIS A 56 -4.04 22.35 -21.91
C HIS A 56 -3.77 23.02 -20.55
N VAL A 57 -3.41 22.20 -19.55
CA VAL A 57 -2.99 22.66 -18.22
C VAL A 57 -1.46 22.65 -18.16
N THR A 58 -0.89 23.36 -17.20
CA THR A 58 0.51 23.23 -16.82
C THR A 58 0.60 22.36 -15.56
N ILE A 59 1.37 21.29 -15.60
CA ILE A 59 1.64 20.39 -14.48
C ILE A 59 3.12 20.52 -14.12
N GLN A 60 3.40 20.87 -12.87
CA GLN A 60 4.75 20.99 -12.32
C GLN A 60 4.91 20.01 -11.17
N LEU A 61 5.92 19.15 -11.25
CA LEU A 61 6.30 18.23 -10.19
C LEU A 61 7.44 18.85 -9.38
N GLU A 62 7.21 19.06 -8.09
CA GLU A 62 8.17 19.56 -7.12
C GLU A 62 8.58 18.40 -6.20
N ASP A 63 9.51 17.58 -6.68
CA ASP A 63 10.03 16.37 -6.04
C ASP A 63 11.07 16.64 -4.94
N LYS A 64 11.55 17.88 -4.82
CA LYS A 64 12.52 18.31 -3.79
C LYS A 64 11.87 18.70 -2.47
N LEU A 65 10.55 18.77 -2.43
CA LEU A 65 9.78 19.06 -1.22
C LEU A 65 9.46 17.76 -0.48
N SER A 66 9.23 17.85 0.83
CA SER A 66 8.79 16.72 1.66
C SER A 66 7.60 17.16 2.50
N PRO A 67 6.38 16.66 2.22
CA PRO A 67 6.04 15.75 1.12
C PRO A 67 6.19 16.40 -0.27
N PRO A 68 6.43 15.60 -1.33
CA PRO A 68 6.46 16.08 -2.70
C PRO A 68 5.12 16.68 -3.11
N LEU A 69 5.14 17.45 -4.21
CA LEU A 69 4.02 18.27 -4.59
C LEU A 69 3.82 18.30 -6.11
N ILE A 70 2.58 18.19 -6.56
CA ILE A 70 2.16 18.42 -7.94
C ILE A 70 1.29 19.66 -7.99
N LYS A 71 1.73 20.62 -8.80
CA LYS A 71 1.05 21.88 -9.04
C LYS A 71 0.40 21.86 -10.43
N ILE A 72 -0.88 22.22 -10.51
CA ILE A 72 -1.68 22.16 -11.73
C ILE A 72 -2.32 23.53 -11.96
N SER A 73 -1.98 24.21 -13.05
CA SER A 73 -2.47 25.55 -13.38
C SER A 73 -3.12 25.57 -14.78
N GLY A 74 -4.23 26.29 -14.95
CA GLY A 74 -4.95 26.39 -16.22
C GLY A 74 -6.40 26.80 -16.00
N ILE A 75 -7.29 26.48 -16.95
CA ILE A 75 -8.72 26.79 -16.77
C ILE A 75 -9.35 25.88 -15.71
N SER A 76 -10.20 26.44 -14.85
CA SER A 76 -10.78 25.77 -13.66
C SER A 76 -11.34 24.37 -13.91
N ARG A 77 -12.15 24.18 -14.97
CA ARG A 77 -12.74 22.88 -15.33
C ARG A 77 -11.67 21.82 -15.60
N ASP A 78 -10.63 22.19 -16.33
CA ASP A 78 -9.60 21.25 -16.78
C ASP A 78 -8.61 20.97 -15.65
N VAL A 79 -8.28 21.98 -14.83
CA VAL A 79 -7.52 21.80 -13.57
C VAL A 79 -8.24 20.85 -12.63
N TYR A 80 -9.56 21.00 -12.43
CA TYR A 80 -10.35 20.08 -11.61
C TYR A 80 -10.30 18.65 -12.14
N PHE A 81 -10.49 18.47 -13.45
CA PHE A 81 -10.41 17.14 -14.07
C PHE A 81 -9.04 16.49 -13.83
N VAL A 82 -7.95 17.22 -14.10
CA VAL A 82 -6.60 16.69 -13.93
C VAL A 82 -6.30 16.41 -12.46
N THR A 83 -6.76 17.26 -11.55
CA THR A 83 -6.64 17.03 -10.10
C THR A 83 -7.23 15.66 -9.71
N VAL A 84 -8.45 15.37 -10.17
CA VAL A 84 -9.12 14.10 -9.88
C VAL A 84 -8.35 12.90 -10.45
N GLU A 85 -7.81 13.02 -11.66
CA GLU A 85 -7.01 11.95 -12.27
C GLU A 85 -5.70 11.70 -11.51
N VAL A 86 -5.00 12.75 -11.07
CA VAL A 86 -3.78 12.63 -10.25
C VAL A 86 -4.11 11.98 -8.90
N GLN A 87 -5.20 12.38 -8.25
CA GLN A 87 -5.65 11.74 -7.00
C GLN A 87 -5.95 10.25 -7.18
N LYS A 88 -6.53 9.84 -8.33
CA LYS A 88 -6.75 8.42 -8.64
C LYS A 88 -5.44 7.66 -8.84
N MET A 89 -4.42 8.28 -9.44
CA MET A 89 -3.10 7.67 -9.58
C MET A 89 -2.49 7.37 -8.21
N ILE A 90 -2.50 8.37 -7.32
CA ILE A 90 -2.02 8.22 -5.93
C ILE A 90 -2.80 7.13 -5.21
N GLN A 91 -4.13 7.14 -5.30
CA GLN A 91 -4.98 6.12 -4.66
C GLN A 91 -4.65 4.72 -5.17
N LYS A 92 -4.38 4.54 -6.48
CA LYS A 92 -4.02 3.25 -7.04
C LYS A 92 -2.69 2.72 -6.51
N ILE A 93 -1.69 3.59 -6.35
CA ILE A 93 -0.40 3.22 -5.73
C ILE A 93 -0.65 2.75 -4.29
N LYS A 94 -1.45 3.52 -3.54
CA LYS A 94 -1.82 3.19 -2.17
C LYS A 94 -2.52 1.83 -2.05
N ASP A 95 -3.54 1.60 -2.88
CA ASP A 95 -4.30 0.35 -2.90
C ASP A 95 -3.41 -0.85 -3.23
N THR A 96 -2.44 -0.66 -4.14
CA THR A 96 -1.49 -1.71 -4.53
C THR A 96 -0.54 -2.07 -3.38
N GLU A 97 -0.03 -1.07 -2.66
CA GLU A 97 0.86 -1.32 -1.52
C GLU A 97 0.10 -1.93 -0.32
N GLU A 98 -1.15 -1.53 -0.10
CA GLU A 98 -2.02 -2.13 0.91
C GLU A 98 -2.31 -3.61 0.57
N GLU A 99 -2.67 -3.90 -0.69
CA GLU A 99 -2.90 -5.27 -1.14
C GLU A 99 -1.64 -6.14 -1.00
N ARG A 100 -0.48 -5.60 -1.36
CA ARG A 100 0.82 -6.28 -1.19
C ARG A 100 1.11 -6.57 0.28
N SER A 101 0.93 -5.57 1.14
CA SER A 101 1.14 -5.70 2.59
C SER A 101 0.20 -6.72 3.21
N LYS A 102 -1.08 -6.71 2.82
CA LYS A 102 -2.06 -7.70 3.25
C LYS A 102 -1.68 -9.11 2.77
N ALA A 103 -1.26 -9.25 1.52
CA ALA A 103 -0.84 -10.52 0.95
C ALA A 103 0.37 -11.11 1.69
N GLU A 104 1.33 -10.27 2.07
CA GLU A 104 2.47 -10.65 2.90
C GLU A 104 2.03 -11.20 4.27
N LEU A 105 1.20 -10.44 4.98
CA LEU A 105 0.71 -10.83 6.30
C LEU A 105 -0.06 -12.15 6.26
N VAL A 106 -0.98 -12.31 5.30
CA VAL A 106 -1.73 -13.55 5.15
C VAL A 106 -0.82 -14.72 4.82
N TYR A 107 0.17 -14.53 3.93
CA TYR A 107 1.14 -15.57 3.58
C TYR A 107 1.99 -16.05 4.76
N ASN A 108 2.25 -15.17 5.74
CA ASN A 108 2.98 -15.52 6.97
C ASN A 108 2.12 -16.33 7.95
N LEU A 109 0.79 -16.18 7.91
CA LEU A 109 -0.14 -16.90 8.80
C LEU A 109 -0.62 -18.22 8.21
N VAL A 110 -0.78 -18.29 6.88
CA VAL A 110 -1.32 -19.46 6.19
C VAL A 110 -0.73 -19.59 4.80
N GLU A 111 -0.38 -20.82 4.44
CA GLU A 111 0.14 -21.16 3.14
C GLU A 111 -0.78 -22.14 2.42
N TRP A 112 -1.26 -21.70 1.26
CA TRP A 112 -1.99 -22.49 0.31
C TRP A 112 -1.00 -23.13 -0.67
N ARG A 113 -1.18 -24.41 -0.96
CA ARG A 113 -0.29 -25.19 -1.82
C ARG A 113 -1.05 -26.03 -2.85
N TYR A 114 -0.39 -26.33 -3.95
CA TYR A 114 -0.88 -27.22 -5.01
C TYR A 114 0.18 -28.28 -5.38
N PRO A 115 -0.21 -29.39 -6.05
CA PRO A 115 0.74 -30.44 -6.41
C PRO A 115 1.74 -29.97 -7.47
N GLY A 116 3.02 -30.16 -7.18
CA GLY A 116 4.14 -29.96 -8.09
C GLY A 116 4.36 -31.15 -9.03
N ASN A 117 5.44 -31.10 -9.80
CA ASN A 117 5.77 -32.15 -10.78
C ASN A 117 6.34 -33.42 -10.13
N ASP A 118 6.95 -33.30 -8.95
CA ASP A 118 7.74 -34.37 -8.31
C ASP A 118 7.08 -34.88 -7.01
N ASP A 119 5.75 -35.03 -7.02
CA ASP A 119 4.93 -35.41 -5.85
C ASP A 119 5.07 -34.46 -4.63
N SER A 120 5.74 -33.33 -4.83
CA SER A 120 5.90 -32.25 -3.87
C SER A 120 4.71 -31.29 -3.89
N PHE A 121 4.59 -30.46 -2.87
CA PHE A 121 3.62 -29.36 -2.85
C PHE A 121 4.35 -28.04 -3.03
N VAL A 122 3.82 -27.21 -3.93
CA VAL A 122 4.34 -25.87 -4.24
C VAL A 122 3.36 -24.84 -3.71
N ALA A 123 3.87 -23.80 -3.04
CA ALA A 123 3.04 -22.71 -2.55
C ALA A 123 2.50 -21.86 -3.70
N PHE A 124 1.28 -21.33 -3.54
CA PHE A 124 0.80 -20.24 -4.39
C PHE A 124 1.62 -18.97 -4.15
N ASP A 125 1.65 -18.07 -5.13
CA ASP A 125 2.16 -16.72 -4.90
C ASP A 125 1.32 -16.01 -3.83
N LYS A 126 1.92 -15.00 -3.18
CA LYS A 126 1.32 -14.32 -2.01
C LYS A 126 -0.06 -13.74 -2.31
N LEU A 127 -0.26 -13.20 -3.52
CA LEU A 127 -1.54 -12.59 -3.90
C LEU A 127 -2.61 -13.68 -4.09
N THR A 128 -2.33 -14.74 -4.85
CA THR A 128 -3.27 -15.85 -5.01
C THR A 128 -3.56 -16.55 -3.67
N ASN A 129 -2.55 -16.69 -2.82
CA ASN A 129 -2.69 -17.22 -1.46
C ASN A 129 -3.67 -16.39 -0.61
N MET A 130 -3.51 -15.06 -0.61
CA MET A 130 -4.41 -14.14 0.07
C MET A 130 -5.84 -14.25 -0.47
N GLN A 131 -6.01 -14.31 -1.79
CA GLN A 131 -7.34 -14.43 -2.42
C GLN A 131 -8.04 -15.74 -2.06
N LEU A 132 -7.30 -16.85 -2.00
CA LEU A 132 -7.82 -18.14 -1.54
C LEU A 132 -8.27 -18.07 -0.09
N GLU A 133 -7.47 -17.45 0.78
CA GLU A 133 -7.81 -17.29 2.19
C GLU A 133 -9.01 -16.37 2.40
N ASP A 134 -9.02 -15.19 1.79
CA ASP A 134 -10.14 -14.25 1.84
C ASP A 134 -11.45 -14.92 1.36
N ALA A 135 -11.38 -15.66 0.25
CA ALA A 135 -12.54 -16.37 -0.29
C ALA A 135 -13.01 -17.49 0.65
N LYS A 136 -12.09 -18.19 1.32
CA LYS A 136 -12.40 -19.22 2.32
C LYS A 136 -13.09 -18.61 3.54
N ILE A 137 -12.57 -17.49 4.07
CA ILE A 137 -13.15 -16.73 5.20
C ILE A 137 -14.53 -16.20 4.83
N ALA A 138 -14.68 -15.64 3.64
CA ALA A 138 -15.96 -15.15 3.10
C ALA A 138 -16.95 -16.26 2.72
N LYS A 139 -16.60 -17.54 2.94
CA LYS A 139 -17.42 -18.72 2.61
C LYS A 139 -17.85 -18.77 1.15
N LYS A 140 -17.03 -18.23 0.23
CA LYS A 140 -17.26 -18.39 -1.20
C LYS A 140 -17.05 -19.86 -1.57
N PRO A 141 -17.96 -20.48 -2.35
CA PRO A 141 -17.84 -21.90 -2.65
C PRO A 141 -16.72 -22.18 -3.65
N HIS A 142 -16.51 -21.26 -4.61
CA HIS A 142 -15.54 -21.43 -5.68
C HIS A 142 -14.69 -20.18 -5.92
N LEU A 143 -13.44 -20.38 -6.32
CA LEU A 143 -12.52 -19.30 -6.72
C LEU A 143 -11.70 -19.73 -7.96
N PRO A 144 -11.69 -18.92 -9.04
CA PRO A 144 -10.85 -19.19 -10.20
C PRO A 144 -9.39 -18.84 -9.88
N VAL A 145 -8.47 -19.74 -10.21
CA VAL A 145 -7.02 -19.54 -10.03
C VAL A 145 -6.26 -20.01 -11.27
N LYS A 146 -5.01 -19.55 -11.43
CA LYS A 146 -4.09 -20.06 -12.44
C LYS A 146 -3.00 -20.90 -11.80
N ILE A 147 -2.83 -22.13 -12.27
CA ILE A 147 -1.75 -23.03 -11.85
C ILE A 147 -1.03 -23.47 -13.12
N ASN A 148 0.29 -23.26 -13.20
CA ASN A 148 1.11 -23.60 -14.36
C ASN A 148 0.51 -23.07 -15.69
N LYS A 149 0.08 -21.80 -15.70
CA LYS A 149 -0.59 -21.09 -16.82
C LYS A 149 -1.94 -21.69 -17.28
N LYS A 150 -2.49 -22.67 -16.56
CA LYS A 150 -3.82 -23.24 -16.80
C LYS A 150 -4.82 -22.71 -15.79
N ASN A 151 -6.05 -22.47 -16.23
CA ASN A 151 -7.13 -22.03 -15.36
C ASN A 151 -7.75 -23.22 -14.62
N TYR A 152 -7.97 -23.06 -13.33
CA TYR A 152 -8.67 -24.01 -12.47
C TYR A 152 -9.76 -23.29 -11.70
N GLN A 153 -10.83 -24.02 -11.40
CA GLN A 153 -11.85 -23.61 -10.44
C GLN A 153 -11.62 -24.35 -9.12
N VAL A 154 -11.21 -23.62 -8.09
CA VAL A 154 -11.02 -24.16 -6.73
C VAL A 154 -12.36 -24.25 -6.03
N ASN A 155 -12.74 -25.43 -5.55
CA ASN A 155 -13.80 -25.59 -4.56
C ASN A 155 -13.19 -25.49 -3.16
N LEU A 156 -13.53 -24.42 -2.44
CA LEU A 156 -12.95 -24.09 -1.14
C LEU A 156 -13.48 -24.95 0.00
N ASN A 157 -14.58 -25.68 -0.21
CA ASN A 157 -15.14 -26.61 0.77
C ASN A 157 -14.44 -27.97 0.71
N THR A 158 -14.16 -28.46 -0.49
CA THR A 158 -13.51 -29.77 -0.71
C THR A 158 -12.00 -29.68 -0.87
N LEU A 159 -11.45 -28.47 -1.01
CA LEU A 159 -10.04 -28.20 -1.27
C LEU A 159 -9.56 -28.91 -2.55
N LYS A 160 -10.36 -28.79 -3.62
CA LYS A 160 -10.08 -29.38 -4.93
C LYS A 160 -10.13 -28.33 -6.02
N ALA A 161 -9.16 -28.33 -6.92
CA ALA A 161 -9.13 -27.49 -8.12
C ALA A 161 -9.49 -28.33 -9.35
N THR A 162 -10.46 -27.88 -10.14
CA THR A 162 -10.92 -28.56 -11.36
C THR A 162 -10.57 -27.73 -12.59
N ASP A 163 -9.91 -28.31 -13.60
CA ASP A 163 -9.65 -27.60 -14.86
C ASP A 163 -10.86 -27.63 -15.81
N ASN A 164 -10.72 -26.98 -16.97
CA ASN A 164 -11.76 -26.95 -18.00
C ASN A 164 -12.01 -28.31 -18.70
N GLN A 165 -11.16 -29.31 -18.45
CA GLN A 165 -11.29 -30.68 -18.97
C GLN A 165 -11.89 -31.63 -17.91
N GLY A 166 -12.22 -31.13 -16.72
CA GLY A 166 -12.75 -31.91 -15.60
C GLY A 166 -11.68 -32.63 -14.77
N LYS A 167 -10.39 -32.44 -15.07
CA LYS A 167 -9.31 -33.00 -14.25
C LYS A 167 -9.26 -32.25 -12.93
N THR A 168 -9.24 -33.02 -11.84
CA THR A 168 -9.22 -32.48 -10.48
C THR A 168 -7.88 -32.73 -9.80
N ILE A 169 -7.39 -31.73 -9.08
CA ILE A 169 -6.20 -31.80 -8.22
C ILE A 169 -6.56 -31.37 -6.80
N ASN A 170 -5.89 -31.94 -5.79
CA ASN A 170 -6.08 -31.55 -4.41
C ASN A 170 -5.19 -30.34 -4.07
N ILE A 171 -5.75 -29.33 -3.43
CA ILE A 171 -4.99 -28.21 -2.86
C ILE A 171 -4.93 -28.36 -1.34
N GLN A 172 -3.93 -27.74 -0.73
CA GLN A 172 -3.73 -27.76 0.72
C GLN A 172 -3.80 -26.35 1.28
N ARG A 173 -4.35 -26.22 2.49
CA ARG A 173 -4.29 -25.02 3.31
C ARG A 173 -3.55 -25.38 4.59
N VAL A 174 -2.36 -24.82 4.79
CA VAL A 174 -1.46 -25.14 5.90
C VAL A 174 -1.31 -23.89 6.79
N PRO A 175 -1.83 -23.89 8.03
CA PRO A 175 -1.55 -22.83 8.98
C PRO A 175 -0.04 -22.79 9.30
N LYS A 176 0.53 -21.58 9.38
CA LYS A 176 1.92 -21.31 9.77
C LYS A 176 2.01 -20.78 11.20
N ASN A 177 1.13 -21.26 12.09
CA ASN A 177 1.13 -20.81 13.48
C ASN A 177 2.55 -20.87 14.07
N GLU A 178 3.02 -19.74 14.60
CA GLU A 178 4.24 -19.68 15.40
C GLU A 178 4.16 -20.64 16.60
N ASP A 179 2.95 -20.90 17.13
CA ASP A 179 2.70 -21.82 18.24
C ASP A 179 3.04 -23.30 17.96
N MET A 180 3.20 -23.71 16.70
CA MET A 180 3.63 -25.07 16.34
C MET A 180 5.13 -25.17 16.04
N GLN A 181 5.83 -24.04 15.92
CA GLN A 181 7.28 -24.03 16.05
C GLN A 181 7.55 -23.94 17.54
N SER A 182 8.07 -25.02 18.14
CA SER A 182 8.63 -24.95 19.50
C SER A 182 9.82 -24.00 19.46
N VAL A 183 9.57 -22.70 19.54
CA VAL A 183 10.61 -21.74 19.87
C VAL A 183 11.01 -22.11 21.29
N GLU A 184 12.22 -22.65 21.45
CA GLU A 184 12.81 -22.82 22.77
C GLU A 184 12.96 -21.43 23.37
N LEU A 185 11.95 -21.01 24.14
CA LEU A 185 12.02 -19.79 24.90
C LEU A 185 13.18 -19.92 25.87
N PRO A 186 13.96 -18.84 26.09
CA PRO A 186 15.02 -18.89 27.08
C PRO A 186 14.47 -19.36 28.42
N ALA A 187 15.18 -20.28 29.09
CA ALA A 187 14.68 -20.95 30.30
C ALA A 187 14.29 -19.97 31.43
N GLN A 188 14.86 -18.76 31.41
CA GLN A 188 14.56 -17.70 32.37
C GLN A 188 13.27 -16.90 32.06
N TRP A 189 12.64 -17.11 30.91
CA TRP A 189 11.41 -16.41 30.54
C TRP A 189 10.21 -17.02 31.26
N LYS A 190 9.34 -16.14 31.76
CA LYS A 190 8.07 -16.57 32.37
C LYS A 190 7.06 -16.81 31.26
N ASP A 191 6.32 -17.90 31.40
CA ASP A 191 5.17 -18.21 30.55
C ASP A 191 4.26 -16.98 30.39
N MET A 192 3.98 -16.62 29.14
CA MET A 192 3.14 -15.47 28.79
C MET A 192 1.64 -15.72 29.08
N GLN A 193 1.26 -16.96 29.41
CA GLN A 193 -0.10 -17.40 29.75
C GLN A 193 -1.13 -17.00 28.69
N GLY A 194 -0.73 -17.05 27.42
CA GLY A 194 -1.58 -16.66 26.29
C GLY A 194 -1.76 -15.14 26.11
N GLN A 195 -1.03 -14.30 26.84
CA GLN A 195 -0.98 -12.86 26.54
C GLN A 195 -0.02 -12.58 25.38
N PRO A 196 -0.37 -11.66 24.46
CA PRO A 196 0.49 -11.33 23.31
C PRO A 196 1.80 -10.63 23.72
N VAL A 197 1.82 -9.96 24.87
CA VAL A 197 3.01 -9.34 25.47
C VAL A 197 2.90 -9.45 26.99
N LYS A 198 3.98 -9.79 27.69
CA LYS A 198 3.99 -9.86 29.16
C LYS A 198 5.17 -9.10 29.75
N VAL A 199 4.90 -7.89 30.22
CA VAL A 199 5.92 -7.07 30.89
C VAL A 199 6.26 -7.64 32.26
N VAL A 200 7.53 -7.99 32.47
CA VAL A 200 8.06 -8.51 33.74
C VAL A 200 9.05 -7.51 34.33
N ASN A 201 8.80 -7.09 35.57
CA ASN A 201 9.81 -6.34 36.35
C ASN A 201 10.95 -7.29 36.73
N LEU A 202 12.15 -6.99 36.24
CA LEU A 202 13.35 -7.76 36.57
C LEU A 202 13.80 -7.45 38.00
N LYS A 203 14.13 -8.49 38.76
CA LYS A 203 14.73 -8.31 40.08
C LYS A 203 16.19 -7.89 39.93
N PRO A 204 16.74 -7.04 40.83
CA PRO A 204 18.15 -6.66 40.80
C PRO A 204 19.16 -7.82 40.84
N THR A 205 18.72 -8.98 41.32
CA THR A 205 19.52 -10.22 41.39
C THR A 205 19.54 -11.01 40.06
N HIS A 206 18.75 -10.63 39.08
CA HIS A 206 18.67 -11.33 37.80
C HIS A 206 19.86 -10.95 36.90
N GLN A 207 20.43 -11.91 36.19
CA GLN A 207 21.59 -11.69 35.33
C GLN A 207 21.33 -10.60 34.27
N GLU A 208 20.17 -10.63 33.63
CA GLU A 208 19.73 -9.60 32.66
C GLU A 208 19.67 -8.19 33.28
N TYR A 209 19.22 -8.07 34.54
CA TYR A 209 19.21 -6.79 35.25
C TYR A 209 20.64 -6.29 35.46
N LEU A 210 21.55 -7.16 35.90
CA LEU A 210 22.95 -6.82 36.15
C LEU A 210 23.66 -6.38 34.87
N GLU A 211 23.37 -7.03 33.75
CA GLU A 211 23.90 -6.65 32.44
C GLU A 211 23.42 -5.27 32.00
N VAL A 212 22.10 -5.01 32.09
CA VAL A 212 21.53 -3.69 31.81
C VAL A 212 22.13 -2.64 32.74
N GLN A 213 22.25 -2.93 34.04
CA GLN A 213 22.83 -2.04 35.02
C GLN A 213 24.29 -1.69 34.70
N ASN A 214 25.10 -2.69 34.36
CA ASN A 214 26.51 -2.49 34.04
C ASN A 214 26.68 -1.65 32.77
N ARG A 215 25.86 -1.88 31.74
CA ARG A 215 25.88 -1.08 30.52
C ARG A 215 25.41 0.36 30.78
N PHE A 216 24.32 0.53 31.51
CA PHE A 216 23.77 1.85 31.85
C PHE A 216 24.75 2.68 32.67
N LYS A 217 25.40 2.10 33.68
CA LYS A 217 26.38 2.81 34.52
C LYS A 217 27.65 3.24 33.76
N LYS A 218 28.01 2.56 32.66
CA LYS A 218 29.13 2.97 31.81
C LYS A 218 28.84 4.29 31.08
N THR A 219 27.60 4.54 30.70
CA THR A 219 27.20 5.76 29.96
C THR A 219 26.61 6.84 30.86
N CYS A 220 25.99 6.45 31.98
CA CYS A 220 25.21 7.33 32.85
C CYS A 220 25.52 7.08 34.34
N PRO A 221 26.75 7.39 34.82
CA PRO A 221 27.22 6.97 36.14
C PRO A 221 26.53 7.66 37.33
N THR A 222 25.92 8.82 37.13
CA THR A 222 25.27 9.62 38.17
C THR A 222 23.80 9.26 38.41
N PHE A 223 23.21 8.42 37.56
CA PHE A 223 21.79 8.08 37.62
C PHE A 223 21.55 6.74 38.32
N VAL A 224 20.46 6.66 39.08
CA VAL A 224 20.03 5.45 39.78
C VAL A 224 18.92 4.77 38.98
N ILE A 225 19.05 3.46 38.77
CA ILE A 225 18.04 2.64 38.10
C ILE A 225 16.93 2.33 39.11
N GLU A 226 15.73 2.85 38.88
CA GLU A 226 14.53 2.57 39.69
C GLU A 226 13.96 1.18 39.39
N LYS A 227 13.89 0.80 38.11
CA LYS A 227 13.35 -0.48 37.64
C LYS A 227 13.85 -0.83 36.25
N VAL A 228 13.96 -2.12 35.97
CA VAL A 228 14.18 -2.66 34.63
C VAL A 228 13.01 -3.58 34.31
N LYS A 229 12.45 -3.42 33.11
CA LYS A 229 11.34 -4.21 32.60
C LYS A 229 11.80 -4.98 31.37
N SER A 230 11.46 -6.25 31.30
CA SER A 230 11.61 -7.10 30.12
C SER A 230 10.21 -7.38 29.54
N TYR A 231 10.11 -7.59 28.23
CA TYR A 231 8.84 -7.78 27.50
C TYR A 231 8.65 -9.24 27.10
#